data_AF-A0A1G2HNN3-F1
#
_entry.id   AF-A0A1G2HNN3-F1
#
_cell.length_a   1.000
_cell.length_b   1.000
_cell.length_c   1.000
_cell.angle_alpha   90.00
_cell.angle_beta   90.00
_cell.angle_gamma   90.00
#
_symmetry.space_group_name_H-M   'P 1'
#
loop_
_entity.id
_entity.type
_entity.pdbx_description
1 polymer ?
#
loop_
_entity_poly.entity_id
_entity_poly.type
_entity_poly.pdbx_seq_one_letter_code
_entity_poly.pdbx_strand_id
1 'polypeptide(L)' 'MKIVELRKGESVYIGKNIRIMPTQIRAGWAVRLGIEAPNKGPNKVIIHRQEVFEEMHRKPMPKESEINKI' A
#
# COMPACT_ATOMS: atom_id res chain seq x y z
N MET A 1 -8.39 9.18 -12.47
CA MET A 1 -7.05 9.35 -11.87
C MET A 1 -6.90 10.80 -11.46
N LYS A 2 -6.55 11.09 -10.19
CA LYS A 2 -6.16 12.44 -9.77
C LYS A 2 -4.63 12.48 -9.65
N ILE A 3 -4.02 13.56 -10.15
CA ILE A 3 -2.57 13.75 -10.15
C ILE A 3 -2.26 14.86 -9.14
N VAL A 4 -1.31 14.59 -8.26
CA VAL A 4 -0.79 15.56 -7.29
C VAL A 4 0.73 15.50 -7.38
N GLU A 5 1.35 16.63 -7.68
CA GLU A 5 2.81 16.75 -7.65
C GLU A 5 3.25 17.01 -6.21
N LEU A 6 4.28 16.30 -5.76
CA LEU A 6 4.83 16.44 -4.42
C LEU A 6 6.35 16.62 -4.51
N ARG A 7 6.86 17.66 -3.88
CA ARG A 7 8.28 17.89 -3.63
C ARG A 7 8.72 17.16 -2.37
N LYS A 8 10.02 17.08 -2.15
CA LYS A 8 10.59 16.52 -0.91
C LYS A 8 10.04 17.29 0.30
N GLY A 9 9.46 16.57 1.26
CA GLY A 9 8.87 17.16 2.47
C GLY A 9 7.39 17.54 2.35
N GLU A 10 6.82 17.55 1.14
CA GLU A 10 5.37 17.71 0.96
C GLU A 10 4.66 16.37 1.18
N SER A 11 3.40 16.43 1.59
CA SER A 11 2.58 15.24 1.80
C SER A 11 1.17 15.41 1.30
N VAL A 12 0.60 14.33 0.79
CA VAL A 12 -0.82 14.23 0.45
C VAL A 12 -1.52 13.33 1.44
N TYR A 13 -2.78 13.64 1.73
CA TYR A 13 -3.65 12.80 2.56
C TYR A 13 -4.67 12.09 1.68
N ILE A 14 -4.87 10.79 1.93
CA ILE A 14 -5.97 10.00 1.40
C ILE A 14 -6.95 9.73 2.55
N GLY A 15 -8.20 10.15 2.38
CA GLY A 15 -9.18 10.10 3.46
C GLY A 15 -8.74 10.93 4.66
N LYS A 16 -8.94 10.40 5.88
CA LYS A 16 -8.65 11.11 7.14
C LYS A 16 -7.33 10.70 7.80
N ASN A 17 -6.72 9.59 7.39
CA ASN A 17 -5.71 8.90 8.20
C ASN A 17 -4.60 8.20 7.40
N ILE A 18 -4.53 8.40 6.09
CA ILE A 18 -3.42 7.90 5.27
C ILE A 18 -2.63 9.11 4.77
N ARG A 19 -1.33 9.16 5.07
CA ARG A 19 -0.42 10.21 4.62
C ARG A 19 0.67 9.60 3.73
N ILE A 20 0.87 10.17 2.56
CA ILE A 20 1.92 9.76 1.62
C ILE A 20 2.87 10.93 1.40
N MET A 21 4.18 10.67 1.46
CA MET A 21 5.21 11.71 1.30
C MET A 21 6.45 11.20 0.58
N PRO A 22 7.06 11.97 -0.34
CA PRO A 22 8.40 11.68 -0.86
C PRO A 22 9.46 11.94 0.23
N THR A 23 10.17 10.90 0.63
CA THR A 23 11.28 10.99 1.60
C THR A 23 12.63 11.17 0.92
N GLN A 24 12.80 10.62 -0.28
CA GLN A 24 14.00 10.77 -1.10
C GLN A 24 13.62 10.72 -2.58
N ILE A 25 14.18 11.62 -3.37
CA ILE A 25 14.12 11.56 -4.83
C ILE A 25 15.52 11.15 -5.29
N ARG A 26 15.65 9.92 -5.82
CA ARG A 26 16.90 9.47 -6.45
C ARG A 26 16.82 9.90 -7.90
N ALA A 27 17.80 10.71 -8.33
CA ALA A 27 17.82 11.27 -9.68
C ALA A 27 17.57 10.17 -10.74
N GLY A 28 16.54 10.37 -11.55
CA GLY A 28 16.29 9.63 -12.79
C GLY A 28 15.36 8.42 -12.73
N TRP A 29 15.22 7.71 -11.61
CA TRP A 29 14.57 6.37 -11.66
C TRP A 29 13.74 5.95 -10.46
N ALA A 30 13.95 6.53 -9.27
CA ALA A 30 13.23 6.07 -8.09
C ALA A 30 12.89 7.18 -7.10
N VAL A 31 11.68 7.09 -6.57
CA VAL A 31 11.23 7.88 -5.43
C VAL A 31 11.07 6.95 -4.24
N ARG A 32 11.64 7.32 -3.10
CA ARG A 32 11.36 6.65 -1.82
C ARG A 32 10.15 7.32 -1.20
N LEU A 33 9.06 6.58 -1.06
CA LEU A 33 7.84 7.05 -0.41
C LEU A 33 7.82 6.62 1.07
N GLY A 34 7.43 7.53 1.95
CA GLY A 34 6.94 7.22 3.28
C GLY A 34 5.42 7.17 3.24
N ILE A 35 4.83 6.14 3.83
CA ILE A 35 3.38 5.97 3.92
C ILE A 35 3.03 5.72 5.39
N GLU A 36 2.25 6.61 5.97
CA GLU A 36 1.72 6.50 7.32
C GLU A 36 0.24 6.14 7.24
N ALA A 37 -0.15 5.05 7.88
CA ALA A 37 -1.53 4.59 7.95
C ALA A 37 -1.76 3.80 9.25
N PRO A 38 -3.02 3.66 9.73
CA PRO A 38 -3.30 2.85 10.89
C PRO A 38 -2.98 1.38 10.59
N ASN A 39 -2.10 0.78 11.37
CA ASN A 39 -1.70 -0.62 11.21
C ASN A 39 -2.36 -1.56 12.24
N LYS A 40 -3.21 -1.02 13.11
CA LYS A 40 -3.90 -1.71 14.20
C LYS A 40 -5.35 -1.23 14.33
N GLY A 41 -6.17 -2.03 15.01
CA GLY A 41 -7.57 -1.71 15.28
C GLY A 41 -8.50 -1.97 14.09
N PRO A 42 -9.78 -1.56 14.20
CA PRO A 42 -10.83 -1.88 13.22
C PRO A 42 -10.64 -1.18 11.87
N ASN A 43 -9.91 -0.07 11.84
CA ASN A 43 -9.62 0.71 10.62
C ASN A 43 -8.20 0.47 10.09
N LYS A 44 -7.68 -0.75 10.29
CA LYS A 44 -6.35 -1.13 9.83
C LYS A 44 -6.28 -1.05 8.30
N VAL A 45 -5.24 -0.41 7.80
CA VAL A 45 -4.90 -0.31 6.38
C VAL A 45 -3.61 -1.09 6.15
N ILE A 46 -3.64 -1.99 5.17
CA ILE A 46 -2.46 -2.75 4.75
C ILE A 46 -1.96 -2.15 3.43
N ILE A 47 -0.65 -1.94 3.34
CA ILE A 47 0.00 -1.30 2.21
C ILE A 47 0.86 -2.33 1.50
N HIS A 48 0.65 -2.47 0.19
CA HIS A 48 1.44 -3.35 -0.67
C HIS A 48 1.88 -2.57 -1.91
N ARG A 49 2.99 -3.01 -2.51
CA ARG A 49 3.27 -2.67 -3.91
C ARG A 49 2.26 -3.40 -4.81
N GLN A 50 1.93 -2.81 -5.94
CA GLN A 50 0.89 -3.33 -6.82
C GLN A 50 1.17 -4.77 -7.24
N GLU A 51 2.39 -5.07 -7.68
CA GLU A 51 2.80 -6.41 -8.12
C GLU A 51 2.63 -7.47 -7.02
N VAL A 52 2.90 -7.10 -5.77
CA VAL A 52 2.74 -7.99 -4.60
C VAL A 52 1.26 -8.19 -4.29
N PHE A 53 0.47 -7.11 -4.33
CA PHE A 53 -0.97 -7.19 -4.12
C PHE A 53 -1.63 -8.12 -5.15
N GLU A 54 -1.31 -7.93 -6.43
CA GLU A 54 -1.82 -8.75 -7.52
C GLU A 54 -1.41 -10.22 -7.36
N GLU A 55 -0.15 -10.50 -7.05
CA GLU A 55 0.34 -11.87 -6.88
C GLU A 55 -0.40 -12.64 -5.76
N MET A 56 -0.65 -11.97 -4.62
CA MET A 56 -1.39 -12.57 -3.50
C MET A 56 -2.85 -12.88 -3.84
N HIS A 57 -3.48 -12.08 -4.70
CA HIS A 57 -4.90 -12.23 -5.03
C HIS A 57 -5.14 -13.02 -6.33
N ARG A 58 -4.09 -13.31 -7.11
CA ARG A 58 -4.19 -14.10 -8.35
C ARG A 58 -4.38 -15.60 -8.10
N LYS A 59 -3.94 -16.12 -6.95
CA LYS A 59 -4.19 -17.53 -6.56
C LYS A 59 -5.45 -17.58 -5.71
N PRO A 60 -6.47 -18.39 -6.05
CA PRO A 60 -7.52 -18.70 -5.08
C PRO A 60 -6.83 -19.35 -3.88
N MET A 61 -6.97 -18.74 -2.70
CA MET A 61 -6.65 -19.47 -1.46
C MET A 61 -7.49 -20.75 -1.49
N PRO A 62 -6.89 -21.94 -1.29
CA PRO A 62 -7.70 -23.15 -1.14
C PRO A 62 -8.72 -22.87 -0.04
N LYS A 63 -10.01 -23.05 -0.36
CA LYS A 63 -11.07 -22.84 0.61
C LYS A 63 -10.81 -23.80 1.76
N GLU A 64 -10.89 -23.31 2.99
CA GLU A 64 -10.71 -24.07 4.23
C GLU A 64 -11.57 -25.36 4.27
N SER A 65 -12.64 -25.42 3.47
CA SER A 65 -13.48 -26.59 3.21
C SER A 65 -12.80 -27.78 2.52
N GLU A 66 -11.63 -27.59 1.89
CA GLU A 66 -10.86 -28.66 1.24
C GLU A 66 -9.80 -29.27 2.16
N ILE A 67 -9.44 -28.60 3.26
CA ILE A 67 -8.43 -29.07 4.22
C ILE A 67 -9.02 -30.14 5.15
N ASN A 68 -10.32 -30.08 5.47
CA ASN A 68 -10.99 -31.00 6.39
C ASN A 68 -11.55 -32.28 5.74
N LYS A 69 -11.01 -32.70 4.58
CA LYS A 69 -11.41 -33.95 3.90
C LYS A 69 -10.31 -35.02 3.87
N ILE A 70 -9.25 -34.87 4.67
CA ILE A 70 -8.17 -35.87 4.82
C ILE A 70 -8.23 -36.46 6.22
#